data_AF-A0AAD5GJ13-F1
#
_entry.id   AF-A0AAD5GJ13-F1
#
_cell.length_a   1.000
_cell.length_b   1.000
_cell.length_c   1.000
_cell.angle_alpha   90.00
_cell.angle_beta   90.00
_cell.angle_gamma   90.00
#
_symmetry.space_group_name_H-M   'P 1'
#
loop_
_entity.id
_entity.type
_entity.pdbx_description
1 polymer ?
#
loop_
_entity_poly.entity_id
_entity_poly.type
_entity_poly.pdbx_seq_one_letter_code
_entity_poly.pdbx_strand_id
1 'polypeptide(L)'
;MTDDGCRRFIMVTGRRVERRYKAKLVFWMEVYGALRMSVKMFLMWNSRLIVDGEGDRNVGTSVLEASNLIVLKESSTIHSNANLEVRGQGLLNLSGPGDCIEAQRLALSLFYGVNIGQGSILRGPLENATTDAWTPKLNCESPQCPEELLHPPDDCNVNASLSFTLQICRVEDILIEGLIRGSVVHFHRARTVTVPSTGTVSTAEMGTLTD
;
A
#
# COMPACT_ATOMS: atom_id res chain seq x y z
N MET A 1 -14.00 -32.20 -12.05
CA MET A 1 -13.87 -31.98 -10.60
C MET A 1 -12.47 -32.43 -10.21
N THR A 2 -11.51 -31.52 -10.27
CA THR A 2 -10.13 -31.78 -9.86
C THR A 2 -9.79 -30.75 -8.81
N ASP A 3 -9.58 -31.30 -7.62
CA ASP A 3 -9.22 -30.67 -6.37
C ASP A 3 -7.75 -30.21 -6.45
N ASP A 4 -7.52 -29.01 -6.97
CA ASP A 4 -6.22 -28.33 -6.86
C ASP A 4 -6.12 -27.71 -5.47
N GLY A 5 -5.63 -28.53 -4.54
CA GLY A 5 -5.48 -28.20 -3.13
C GLY A 5 -4.94 -26.79 -2.89
N CYS A 6 -5.75 -25.98 -2.23
CA CYS A 6 -5.40 -24.65 -1.73
C CYS A 6 -4.24 -24.78 -0.73
N ARG A 7 -3.00 -24.58 -1.21
CA ARG A 7 -1.81 -24.56 -0.34
C ARG A 7 -1.82 -23.26 0.46
N ARG A 8 -2.38 -23.31 1.68
CA ARG A 8 -2.30 -22.23 2.66
C ARG A 8 -0.88 -22.19 3.22
N PHE A 9 -0.09 -21.20 2.80
CA PHE A 9 1.21 -20.93 3.39
C PHE A 9 1.02 -19.90 4.50
N ILE A 10 1.07 -20.36 5.75
CA ILE A 10 1.14 -19.50 6.93
C ILE A 10 2.61 -19.23 7.19
N MET A 11 3.05 -17.98 7.00
CA MET A 11 4.42 -17.58 7.32
C MET A 11 4.42 -16.90 8.69
N VAL A 12 4.79 -17.66 9.74
CA VAL A 12 5.01 -17.11 11.09
C VAL A 12 6.42 -16.52 11.12
N THR A 13 6.52 -15.24 11.48
CA THR A 13 7.79 -14.50 11.44
C THR A 13 8.83 -15.08 12.40
N GLY A 14 10.09 -15.06 11.96
CA GLY A 14 11.24 -15.68 12.62
C GLY A 14 12.37 -16.05 11.64
N ARG A 15 12.11 -16.05 10.32
CA ARG A 15 13.14 -16.20 9.29
C ARG A 15 12.96 -15.20 8.15
N ARG A 16 14.04 -14.48 7.83
CA ARG A 16 14.20 -13.69 6.62
C ARG A 16 14.02 -14.60 5.40
N VAL A 17 12.94 -14.41 4.62
CA VAL A 17 12.76 -15.13 3.35
C VAL A 17 13.53 -14.39 2.27
N GLU A 18 14.85 -14.57 2.26
CA GLU A 18 15.74 -14.07 1.22
C GLU A 18 15.79 -15.08 0.07
N ARG A 19 14.78 -15.01 -0.80
CA ARG A 19 14.62 -15.92 -1.94
C ARG A 19 14.61 -15.08 -3.22
N ARG A 20 15.74 -15.06 -3.95
CA ARG A 20 15.86 -14.51 -5.32
C ARG A 20 15.06 -15.34 -6.33
N TYR A 21 13.74 -15.24 -6.32
CA TYR A 21 12.86 -15.94 -7.27
C TYR A 21 11.91 -14.94 -7.92
N LYS A 22 11.39 -15.31 -9.09
CA LYS A 22 10.15 -14.73 -9.61
C LYS A 22 9.03 -15.23 -8.69
N ALA A 23 8.41 -14.36 -7.91
CA ALA A 23 7.25 -14.73 -7.11
C ALA A 23 6.01 -14.61 -7.99
N LYS A 24 5.46 -15.74 -8.42
CA LYS A 24 4.14 -15.82 -9.01
C LYS A 24 3.21 -16.42 -7.95
N LEU A 25 2.31 -15.61 -7.41
CA LEU A 25 1.25 -16.11 -6.54
C LEU A 25 0.03 -16.47 -7.40
N VAL A 26 -0.44 -17.68 -7.21
CA VAL A 26 -1.70 -18.22 -7.76
C VAL A 26 -2.46 -18.90 -6.60
N PHE A 27 -2.38 -18.30 -5.40
CA PHE A 27 -2.93 -18.82 -4.14
C PHE A 27 -2.99 -17.72 -3.07
N TRP A 28 -3.61 -18.03 -1.93
CA TRP A 28 -3.77 -17.15 -0.78
C TRP A 28 -2.58 -17.27 0.19
N MET A 29 -1.95 -16.14 0.53
CA MET A 29 -0.85 -16.05 1.50
C MET A 29 -1.26 -15.21 2.70
N GLU A 30 -0.95 -15.69 3.91
CA GLU A 30 -1.24 -15.00 5.17
C GLU A 30 0.04 -14.95 6.02
N VAL A 31 0.33 -13.78 6.57
CA VAL A 31 1.55 -13.47 7.31
C VAL A 31 1.16 -12.82 8.63
N TYR A 32 1.69 -13.34 9.73
CA TYR A 32 1.50 -12.77 11.08
C TYR A 32 2.76 -12.00 11.50
N GLY A 33 2.59 -10.75 11.92
CA GLY A 33 3.67 -9.81 12.23
C GLY A 33 4.13 -9.00 11.02
N ALA A 34 5.43 -8.70 10.96
CA ALA A 34 6.00 -7.85 9.91
C ALA A 34 6.50 -8.66 8.70
N LEU A 35 5.92 -8.42 7.52
CA LEU A 35 6.40 -8.99 6.26
C LEU A 35 7.71 -8.29 5.84
N ARG A 36 8.74 -9.05 5.48
CA ARG A 36 9.94 -8.53 4.81
C ARG A 36 10.25 -9.41 3.61
N MET A 37 9.88 -8.93 2.42
CA MET A 37 9.99 -9.66 1.17
C MET A 37 10.73 -8.82 0.13
N SER A 38 11.71 -9.42 -0.53
CA SER A 38 12.44 -8.81 -1.65
C SER A 38 12.51 -9.79 -2.81
N VAL A 39 11.98 -9.40 -3.97
CA VAL A 39 11.86 -10.24 -5.17
C VAL A 39 12.23 -9.47 -6.43
N LYS A 40 12.53 -10.19 -7.52
CA LYS A 40 12.74 -9.53 -8.82
C LYS A 40 11.43 -9.10 -9.46
N MET A 41 10.44 -9.99 -9.42
CA MET A 41 9.10 -9.74 -9.94
C MET A 41 8.08 -10.35 -8.98
N PHE A 42 6.99 -9.60 -8.73
CA PHE A 42 5.87 -10.02 -7.91
C PHE A 42 4.60 -9.99 -8.76
N LEU A 43 4.10 -11.17 -9.14
CA LEU A 43 2.95 -11.32 -10.02
C LEU A 43 1.84 -12.03 -9.27
N MET A 44 0.70 -11.38 -9.09
CA MET A 44 -0.50 -11.93 -8.47
C MET A 44 -1.58 -12.09 -9.52
N TRP A 45 -2.24 -13.24 -9.51
CA TRP A 45 -3.39 -13.52 -10.36
C TRP A 45 -4.48 -14.18 -9.53
N ASN A 46 -5.66 -13.55 -9.43
CA ASN A 46 -6.76 -14.00 -8.57
C ASN A 46 -6.28 -14.52 -7.21
N SER A 47 -5.42 -13.73 -6.58
CA SER A 47 -4.68 -14.12 -5.39
C SER A 47 -4.82 -13.06 -4.31
N ARG A 48 -4.63 -13.47 -3.06
CA ARG A 48 -4.70 -12.56 -1.92
C ARG A 48 -3.44 -12.69 -1.07
N LEU A 49 -2.90 -11.56 -0.63
CA LEU A 49 -1.85 -11.46 0.36
C LEU A 49 -2.43 -10.71 1.55
N ILE A 50 -2.49 -11.36 2.70
CA ILE A 50 -2.92 -10.76 3.96
C ILE A 50 -1.72 -10.66 4.90
N VAL A 51 -1.50 -9.47 5.43
CA VAL A 51 -0.53 -9.22 6.49
C VAL A 51 -1.29 -8.75 7.73
N ASP A 52 -1.26 -9.58 8.76
CA ASP A 52 -1.87 -9.30 10.05
C ASP A 52 -0.77 -8.91 11.05
N GLY A 53 -0.68 -7.63 11.38
CA GLY A 53 0.20 -7.08 12.41
C GLY A 53 -0.32 -7.26 13.84
N GLU A 54 -1.28 -8.17 14.07
CA GLU A 54 -1.79 -8.58 15.38
C GLU A 54 -2.35 -7.43 16.25
N GLY A 55 -2.66 -6.27 15.65
CA GLY A 55 -3.14 -5.08 16.34
C GLY A 55 -2.11 -4.41 17.27
N ASP A 56 -0.86 -4.87 17.30
CA ASP A 56 0.20 -4.30 18.14
C ASP A 56 0.90 -3.14 17.42
N ARG A 57 0.92 -1.97 18.08
CA ARG A 57 1.60 -0.75 17.62
C ARG A 57 3.11 -0.93 17.47
N ASN A 58 3.68 -1.98 18.06
CA ASN A 58 5.10 -2.30 17.99
C ASN A 58 5.47 -3.20 16.79
N VAL A 59 4.49 -3.73 16.03
CA VAL A 59 4.81 -4.49 14.83
C VAL A 59 5.44 -3.56 13.80
N GLY A 60 6.69 -3.88 13.44
CA GLY A 60 7.46 -3.09 12.48
C GLY A 60 6.76 -3.01 11.12
N THR A 61 7.03 -1.93 10.38
CA THR A 61 6.53 -1.73 9.02
C THR A 61 6.83 -2.95 8.14
N SER A 62 5.79 -3.46 7.48
CA SER A 62 5.90 -4.50 6.47
C SER A 62 6.45 -3.92 5.18
N VAL A 63 7.39 -4.62 4.55
CA VAL A 63 8.06 -4.18 3.33
C VAL A 63 7.96 -5.26 2.26
N LEU A 64 7.38 -4.89 1.13
CA LEU A 64 7.41 -5.63 -0.13
C LEU A 64 8.28 -4.87 -1.12
N GLU A 65 9.45 -5.41 -1.43
CA GLU A 65 10.38 -4.85 -2.40
C GLU A 65 10.39 -5.68 -3.68
N ALA A 66 10.21 -5.02 -4.83
CA ALA A 66 10.31 -5.65 -6.15
C ALA A 66 11.24 -4.87 -7.08
N SER A 67 12.37 -5.47 -7.46
CA SER A 67 13.40 -4.77 -8.22
C SER A 67 13.04 -4.47 -9.69
N ASN A 68 11.95 -5.04 -10.23
CA ASN A 68 11.58 -4.86 -11.64
C ASN A 68 10.09 -4.57 -11.82
N LEU A 69 9.22 -5.45 -11.32
CA LEU A 69 7.79 -5.36 -11.64
C LEU A 69 6.92 -5.94 -10.54
N ILE A 70 5.85 -5.22 -10.20
CA ILE A 70 4.70 -5.70 -9.42
C ILE A 70 3.46 -5.63 -10.31
N VAL A 71 2.74 -6.75 -10.47
CA VAL A 71 1.46 -6.79 -11.18
C VAL A 71 0.41 -7.51 -10.34
N LEU A 72 -0.72 -6.84 -10.13
CA LEU A 72 -1.95 -7.45 -9.64
C LEU A 72 -2.91 -7.59 -10.82
N LYS A 73 -3.56 -8.75 -10.93
CA LYS A 73 -4.54 -9.03 -11.96
C LYS A 73 -5.65 -9.98 -11.48
N GLU A 74 -6.81 -9.90 -12.13
CA GLU A 74 -8.01 -10.70 -11.83
C GLU A 74 -8.45 -10.58 -10.37
N SER A 75 -8.72 -9.36 -9.89
CA SER A 75 -9.19 -9.11 -8.51
C SER A 75 -8.19 -9.55 -7.43
N SER A 76 -6.90 -9.35 -7.68
CA SER A 76 -5.85 -9.67 -6.72
C SER A 76 -5.75 -8.60 -5.63
N THR A 77 -5.57 -9.01 -4.37
CA THR A 77 -5.52 -8.06 -3.24
C THR A 77 -4.28 -8.22 -2.38
N ILE A 78 -3.67 -7.10 -2.01
CA ILE A 78 -2.70 -7.00 -0.91
C ILE A 78 -3.38 -6.20 0.19
N HIS A 79 -3.59 -6.84 1.34
CA HIS A 79 -4.26 -6.26 2.50
C HIS A 79 -3.32 -6.30 3.70
N SER A 80 -3.18 -5.18 4.40
CA SER A 80 -2.42 -5.08 5.64
C SER A 80 -3.19 -4.26 6.69
N ASN A 81 -3.43 -4.82 7.87
CA ASN A 81 -3.99 -4.06 8.99
C ASN A 81 -2.93 -3.20 9.73
N ALA A 82 -1.66 -3.29 9.33
CA ALA A 82 -0.55 -2.47 9.82
C ALA A 82 0.08 -1.64 8.68
N ASN A 83 1.19 -0.97 8.96
CA ASN A 83 1.97 -0.22 7.96
C ASN A 83 2.52 -1.13 6.87
N LEU A 84 2.27 -0.76 5.62
CA LEU A 84 2.82 -1.44 4.44
C LEU A 84 3.60 -0.45 3.57
N GLU A 85 4.82 -0.83 3.26
CA GLU A 85 5.65 -0.15 2.29
C GLU A 85 5.91 -1.06 1.10
N VAL A 86 5.60 -0.54 -0.09
CA VAL A 86 5.85 -1.22 -1.35
C VAL A 86 6.90 -0.42 -2.10
N ARG A 87 8.07 -1.02 -2.28
CA ARG A 87 9.21 -0.41 -2.96
C ARG A 87 9.47 -1.12 -4.27
N GLY A 88 9.88 -0.40 -5.30
CA GLY A 88 10.42 -1.04 -6.49
C GLY A 88 11.28 -0.11 -7.31
N GLN A 89 11.88 -0.60 -8.39
CA GLN A 89 12.72 0.22 -9.29
C GLN A 89 12.18 0.25 -10.72
N GLY A 90 11.09 -0.48 -11.01
CA GLY A 90 10.45 -0.49 -12.31
C GLY A 90 8.97 -0.14 -12.19
N LEU A 91 8.08 -1.04 -12.57
CA LEU A 91 6.65 -0.74 -12.69
C LEU A 91 5.83 -1.39 -11.56
N LEU A 92 4.89 -0.64 -11.00
CA LEU A 92 3.75 -1.16 -10.25
C LEU A 92 2.50 -1.02 -11.11
N ASN A 93 1.77 -2.11 -11.32
CA ASN A 93 0.58 -2.12 -12.17
C ASN A 93 -0.57 -2.88 -11.51
N LEU A 94 -1.63 -2.17 -11.13
CA LEU A 94 -2.92 -2.79 -10.84
C LEU A 94 -3.70 -2.81 -12.15
N SER A 95 -3.94 -4.00 -12.68
CA SER A 95 -4.30 -4.16 -14.09
C SER A 95 -5.77 -3.88 -14.41
N GLY A 96 -6.66 -3.91 -13.42
CA GLY A 96 -8.08 -3.68 -13.66
C GLY A 96 -9.00 -3.92 -12.46
N PRO A 97 -10.30 -4.13 -12.72
CA PRO A 97 -11.32 -4.18 -11.68
C PRO A 97 -11.04 -5.19 -10.57
N GLY A 98 -11.21 -4.74 -9.33
CA GLY A 98 -11.03 -5.56 -8.12
C GLY A 98 -9.58 -5.72 -7.66
N ASP A 99 -8.59 -5.30 -8.45
CA ASP A 99 -7.21 -5.27 -7.99
C ASP A 99 -7.05 -4.20 -6.90
N CYS A 100 -6.53 -4.57 -5.73
CA CYS A 100 -6.47 -3.67 -4.58
C CYS A 100 -5.14 -3.80 -3.82
N ILE A 101 -4.56 -2.65 -3.46
CA ILE A 101 -3.53 -2.60 -2.42
C ILE A 101 -4.05 -1.66 -1.35
N GLU A 102 -4.16 -2.19 -0.14
CA GLU A 102 -4.64 -1.43 1.00
C GLU A 102 -3.87 -1.72 2.26
N ALA A 103 -3.66 -0.67 3.03
CA ALA A 103 -3.01 -0.77 4.32
C ALA A 103 -3.47 0.32 5.28
N GLN A 104 -3.17 0.13 6.56
CA GLN A 104 -3.44 1.15 7.58
C GLN A 104 -2.64 2.44 7.35
N ARG A 105 -1.37 2.33 6.94
CA ARG A 105 -0.66 3.34 6.14
C ARG A 105 0.03 2.66 4.99
N LEU A 106 -0.07 3.28 3.83
CA LEU A 106 0.51 2.76 2.61
C LEU A 106 1.54 3.75 2.08
N ALA A 107 2.76 3.28 1.83
CA ALA A 107 3.69 4.01 1.00
C ALA A 107 4.15 3.21 -0.20
N LEU A 108 4.20 3.91 -1.34
CA LEU A 108 4.78 3.44 -2.58
C LEU A 108 6.04 4.26 -2.85
N SER A 109 7.18 3.62 -3.10
CA SER A 109 8.40 4.36 -3.38
C SER A 109 9.32 3.74 -4.44
N LEU A 110 10.12 4.62 -5.05
CA LEU A 110 11.24 4.31 -5.96
C LEU A 110 10.85 3.74 -7.34
N PHE A 111 9.56 3.61 -7.65
CA PHE A 111 9.10 3.07 -8.92
C PHE A 111 9.42 4.01 -10.10
N TYR A 112 9.78 3.44 -11.23
CA TYR A 112 9.76 4.18 -12.49
C TYR A 112 8.32 4.58 -12.87
N GLY A 113 7.37 3.65 -12.73
CA GLY A 113 5.97 3.91 -13.05
C GLY A 113 5.01 3.28 -12.05
N VAL A 114 3.91 3.97 -11.78
CA VAL A 114 2.77 3.45 -11.01
C VAL A 114 1.49 3.64 -11.82
N ASN A 115 0.87 2.51 -12.17
CA ASN A 115 -0.39 2.48 -12.91
C ASN A 115 -1.49 1.89 -12.02
N ILE A 116 -2.52 2.70 -11.79
CA ILE A 116 -3.74 2.28 -11.09
C ILE A 116 -4.82 2.14 -12.17
N GLY A 117 -5.03 0.93 -12.66
CA GLY A 117 -5.99 0.65 -13.73
C GLY A 117 -7.43 0.92 -13.32
N GLN A 118 -8.31 1.01 -14.32
CA GLN A 118 -9.73 1.27 -14.09
C GLN A 118 -10.37 0.20 -13.20
N GLY A 119 -11.08 0.64 -12.16
CA GLY A 119 -11.69 -0.24 -11.16
C GLY A 119 -10.72 -0.86 -10.15
N SER A 120 -9.42 -0.56 -10.24
CA SER A 120 -8.44 -0.87 -9.20
C SER A 120 -8.47 0.17 -8.08
N ILE A 121 -8.03 -0.23 -6.89
CA ILE A 121 -8.06 0.60 -5.68
C ILE A 121 -6.68 0.63 -5.01
N LEU A 122 -6.21 1.83 -4.72
CA LEU A 122 -5.09 2.07 -3.81
C LEU A 122 -5.62 2.82 -2.59
N ARG A 123 -5.49 2.24 -1.40
CA ARG A 123 -6.16 2.76 -0.21
C ARG A 123 -5.29 2.78 1.04
N GLY A 124 -5.36 3.89 1.77
CA GLY A 124 -4.90 3.97 3.15
C GLY A 124 -5.48 5.19 3.84
N PRO A 125 -6.19 5.09 4.98
CA PRO A 125 -6.30 3.91 5.85
C PRO A 125 -7.32 2.87 5.34
N LEU A 126 -7.42 1.72 6.04
CA LEU A 126 -8.45 0.72 5.79
C LEU A 126 -9.85 1.31 6.06
N GLU A 127 -10.85 0.90 5.27
CA GLU A 127 -12.22 1.44 5.31
C GLU A 127 -12.94 1.20 6.65
N ASN A 128 -12.61 0.11 7.35
CA ASN A 128 -13.21 -0.27 8.64
C ASN A 128 -12.20 -0.16 9.81
N ALA A 129 -11.11 0.58 9.65
CA ALA A 129 -10.18 0.81 10.76
C ALA A 129 -10.91 1.56 11.88
N THR A 130 -10.87 1.05 13.10
CA THR A 130 -11.40 1.74 14.28
C THR A 130 -10.74 3.11 14.41
N THR A 131 -11.56 4.15 14.42
CA THR A 131 -11.23 5.59 14.34
C THR A 131 -10.23 6.08 15.38
N ASP A 132 -10.11 5.39 16.51
CA ASP A 132 -9.42 5.94 17.68
C ASP A 132 -7.92 5.59 17.74
N ALA A 133 -7.47 4.58 17.00
CA ALA A 133 -6.11 4.08 17.14
C ALA A 133 -5.10 4.71 16.16
N TRP A 134 -5.56 5.23 15.02
CA TRP A 134 -4.67 5.50 13.88
C TRP A 134 -4.97 6.78 13.07
N THR A 135 -6.00 7.54 13.42
CA THR A 135 -6.28 8.80 12.73
C THR A 135 -5.06 9.71 12.85
N PRO A 136 -4.42 10.09 11.73
CA PRO A 136 -3.39 11.11 11.80
C PRO A 136 -4.03 12.32 12.44
N LYS A 137 -3.40 12.88 13.47
CA LYS A 137 -3.85 14.13 14.09
C LYS A 137 -3.74 15.25 13.05
N LEU A 138 -4.75 15.34 12.20
CA LEU A 138 -5.05 16.51 11.41
C LEU A 138 -5.54 17.54 12.42
N ASN A 139 -4.59 18.21 13.07
CA ASN A 139 -4.88 19.32 13.98
C ASN A 139 -5.33 20.52 13.14
N CYS A 140 -6.48 20.41 12.48
CA CYS A 140 -7.12 21.49 11.71
C CYS A 140 -7.61 22.62 12.63
N GLU A 141 -7.64 22.38 13.95
CA GLU A 141 -7.95 23.37 14.98
C GLU A 141 -6.74 24.26 15.35
N SER A 142 -5.53 23.89 14.91
CA SER A 142 -4.34 24.72 15.04
C SER A 142 -4.16 25.58 13.79
N PRO A 143 -3.86 26.89 13.91
CA PRO A 143 -3.52 27.74 12.76
C PRO A 143 -2.18 27.35 12.11
N GLN A 144 -1.42 26.46 12.73
CA GLN A 144 -0.14 25.96 12.22
C GLN A 144 -0.31 24.54 11.67
N CYS A 145 -0.10 24.39 10.36
CA CYS A 145 0.03 23.09 9.72
C CYS A 145 1.24 22.33 10.30
N PRO A 146 1.12 21.01 10.52
CA PRO A 146 2.25 20.17 10.92
C PRO A 146 3.47 20.38 10.01
N GLU A 147 4.65 20.52 10.59
CA GLU A 147 5.88 20.82 9.86
C GLU A 147 6.19 19.72 8.84
N GLU A 148 5.77 18.49 9.08
CA GLU A 148 5.97 17.35 8.18
C GLU A 148 5.15 17.45 6.89
N LEU A 149 4.08 18.26 6.87
CA LEU A 149 3.33 18.60 5.65
C LEU A 149 4.03 19.72 4.87
N LEU A 150 4.74 20.61 5.57
CA LEU A 150 5.44 21.76 4.97
C LEU A 150 6.84 21.38 4.46
N HIS A 151 7.54 20.54 5.23
CA HIS A 151 8.89 20.04 5.00
C HIS A 151 8.89 18.50 5.08
N PRO A 152 8.28 17.81 4.10
CA PRO A 152 8.25 16.36 4.10
C PRO A 152 9.67 15.78 4.04
N PRO A 153 9.92 14.67 4.76
CA PRO A 153 11.23 14.05 4.80
C PRO A 153 11.65 13.50 3.44
N ASP A 154 12.91 13.75 3.09
CA ASP A 154 13.48 13.39 1.79
C ASP A 154 13.66 11.88 1.57
N ASP A 155 13.69 11.11 2.65
CA ASP A 155 13.97 9.68 2.65
C ASP A 155 12.75 8.80 2.36
N CYS A 156 11.54 9.38 2.40
CA CYS A 156 10.26 8.75 2.04
C CYS A 156 9.96 7.43 2.75
N ASN A 157 10.53 7.25 3.94
CA ASN A 157 10.24 6.10 4.78
C ASN A 157 8.89 6.27 5.48
N VAL A 158 8.15 5.17 5.62
CA VAL A 158 6.91 5.14 6.42
C VAL A 158 7.28 5.27 7.90
N ASN A 159 7.11 6.46 8.45
CA ASN A 159 7.21 6.69 9.89
C ASN A 159 5.80 6.82 10.47
N ALA A 160 5.50 6.05 11.52
CA ALA A 160 4.22 6.06 12.24
C ALA A 160 3.88 7.44 12.88
N SER A 161 4.84 8.36 12.91
CA SER A 161 4.66 9.74 13.39
C SER A 161 4.15 10.69 12.29
N LEU A 162 4.24 10.33 11.00
CA LEU A 162 3.82 11.20 9.91
C LEU A 162 2.30 11.27 9.78
N SER A 163 1.77 12.39 9.28
CA SER A 163 0.33 12.59 9.09
C SER A 163 -0.23 11.87 7.84
N PHE A 164 0.63 11.29 7.02
CA PHE A 164 0.24 10.65 5.75
C PHE A 164 -0.35 9.26 5.96
N THR A 165 -1.51 9.02 5.36
CA THR A 165 -2.12 7.68 5.32
C THR A 165 -1.79 6.97 4.01
N LEU A 166 -1.55 7.73 2.93
CA LEU A 166 -1.09 7.23 1.65
C LEU A 166 0.00 8.17 1.11
N GLN A 167 1.21 7.64 0.91
CA GLN A 167 2.33 8.39 0.34
C GLN A 167 2.85 7.71 -0.92
N ILE A 168 3.01 8.47 -2.00
CA ILE A 168 3.69 8.01 -3.22
C ILE A 168 4.91 8.90 -3.42
N CYS A 169 6.10 8.31 -3.35
CA CYS A 169 7.34 9.08 -3.36
C CYS A 169 8.39 8.56 -4.34
N ARG A 170 9.13 9.49 -4.98
CA ARG A 170 10.22 9.17 -5.93
C ARG A 170 9.72 8.23 -7.00
N VAL A 171 8.62 8.63 -7.64
CA VAL A 171 8.03 7.94 -8.77
C VAL A 171 8.11 8.83 -9.99
N GLU A 172 8.58 8.34 -11.13
CA GLU A 172 8.65 9.20 -12.32
C GLU A 172 7.24 9.49 -12.82
N ASP A 173 6.52 8.47 -13.29
CA ASP A 173 5.19 8.65 -13.88
C ASP A 173 4.11 7.89 -13.11
N ILE A 174 3.05 8.60 -12.74
CA ILE A 174 1.88 8.05 -12.05
C ILE A 174 0.65 8.22 -12.95
N LEU A 175 0.03 7.12 -13.35
CA LEU A 175 -1.23 7.10 -14.10
C LEU A 175 -2.34 6.53 -13.21
N ILE A 176 -3.39 7.32 -13.01
CA ILE A 176 -4.50 6.99 -12.11
C ILE A 176 -5.78 6.92 -12.94
N GLU A 177 -6.16 5.73 -13.39
CA GLU A 177 -7.45 5.45 -14.06
C GLU A 177 -8.47 4.78 -13.12
N GLY A 178 -8.01 4.31 -11.95
CA GLY A 178 -8.83 3.78 -10.87
C GLY A 178 -8.99 4.77 -9.71
N LEU A 179 -9.13 4.23 -8.49
CA LEU A 179 -9.34 5.02 -7.27
C LEU A 179 -8.10 5.02 -6.39
N ILE A 180 -7.61 6.21 -6.05
CA ILE A 180 -6.75 6.44 -4.89
C ILE A 180 -7.60 7.04 -3.77
N ARG A 181 -7.60 6.43 -2.60
CA ARG A 181 -8.32 6.94 -1.43
C ARG A 181 -7.45 6.98 -0.18
N GLY A 182 -7.44 8.10 0.53
CA GLY A 182 -6.83 8.18 1.85
C GLY A 182 -7.27 9.40 2.64
N SER A 183 -6.89 9.51 3.92
CA SER A 183 -7.17 10.71 4.71
C SER A 183 -6.22 11.85 4.32
N VAL A 184 -4.94 11.53 4.15
CA VAL A 184 -3.94 12.45 3.59
C VAL A 184 -3.16 11.70 2.52
N VAL A 185 -3.37 12.10 1.27
CA VAL A 185 -2.69 11.55 0.10
C VAL A 185 -1.56 12.50 -0.28
N HIS A 186 -0.31 12.02 -0.22
CA HIS A 186 0.87 12.84 -0.47
C HIS A 186 1.69 12.28 -1.64
N PHE A 187 1.88 13.11 -2.67
CA PHE A 187 2.77 12.84 -3.80
C PHE A 187 4.05 13.64 -3.60
N HIS A 188 5.19 12.97 -3.44
CA HIS A 188 6.48 13.63 -3.21
C HIS A 188 7.50 13.24 -4.25
N ARG A 189 8.19 14.23 -4.84
CA ARG A 189 9.19 13.98 -5.91
C ARG A 189 8.62 13.10 -7.03
N ALA A 190 7.36 13.31 -7.38
CA ALA A 190 6.76 12.74 -8.57
C ALA A 190 7.06 13.64 -9.76
N ARG A 191 7.48 13.08 -10.91
CA ARG A 191 7.72 13.89 -12.11
C ARG A 191 6.40 14.25 -12.78
N THR A 192 5.53 13.25 -12.96
CA THR A 192 4.21 13.42 -13.60
C THR A 192 3.15 12.67 -12.83
N VAL A 193 2.02 13.33 -12.56
CA VAL A 193 0.80 12.69 -12.04
C VAL A 193 -0.33 12.97 -13.03
N THR A 194 -0.85 11.92 -13.65
CA THR A 194 -1.92 12.00 -14.64
C THR A 194 -3.17 11.31 -14.09
N VAL A 195 -4.28 12.06 -14.04
CA VAL A 195 -5.59 11.56 -13.62
C VAL A 195 -6.57 11.80 -14.76
N PRO A 196 -6.82 10.81 -15.64
CA PRO A 196 -7.85 10.89 -16.67
C PRO A 196 -9.25 10.93 -16.05
N SER A 197 -10.29 11.16 -16.87
CA SER A 197 -11.69 11.22 -16.42
C SER A 197 -12.22 9.93 -15.78
N THR A 198 -11.56 8.79 -16.04
CA THR A 198 -11.84 7.50 -15.41
C THR A 198 -11.28 7.39 -13.99
N GLY A 199 -10.24 8.16 -13.69
CA GLY A 199 -9.53 8.14 -12.42
C GLY A 199 -10.14 9.03 -11.35
N THR A 200 -9.86 8.73 -10.09
CA THR A 200 -10.26 9.56 -8.96
C THR A 200 -9.23 9.50 -7.85
N VAL A 201 -8.85 10.67 -7.33
CA VAL A 201 -8.13 10.80 -6.06
C VAL A 201 -9.11 11.40 -5.06
N SER A 202 -9.41 10.66 -3.99
CA SER A 202 -10.37 11.05 -2.97
C SER A 202 -9.66 11.14 -1.63
N THR A 203 -9.74 12.30 -1.00
CA THR A 203 -9.41 12.46 0.41
C THR A 203 -10.68 12.29 1.23
N ALA A 204 -10.71 11.31 2.13
CA ALA A 204 -11.84 11.16 3.05
C ALA A 204 -11.52 11.88 4.35
N GLU A 205 -12.48 12.66 4.88
CA GLU A 205 -12.50 13.02 6.31
C GLU A 205 -12.80 11.74 7.12
N MET A 206 -11.88 10.77 7.11
CA MET A 206 -11.96 9.55 7.92
C MET A 206 -11.54 9.86 9.36
N GLY A 207 -12.22 10.84 9.94
CA GLY A 207 -11.97 11.47 11.22
C GLY A 207 -12.92 12.65 11.44
N THR A 208 -14.22 12.44 11.33
CA THR A 208 -15.18 13.43 11.86
C THR A 208 -15.41 13.15 13.34
N LEU A 209 -15.20 14.17 14.16
CA LEU A 209 -15.73 14.23 15.52
C LEU A 209 -17.25 14.12 15.41
N THR A 210 -17.83 13.06 15.97
CA THR A 210 -19.26 13.06 16.29
C THR A 210 -19.49 14.07 17.41
N ASP A 211 -20.25 15.13 17.12
CA ASP A 211 -20.94 15.95 18.12
C ASP A 211 -21.94 15.11 18.94
#